data_AF-A0AAV5F245-F1
#
_entry.id   AF-A0AAV5F245-F1
#
_cell.length_a   1.000
_cell.length_b   1.000
_cell.length_c   1.000
_cell.angle_alpha   90.00
_cell.angle_beta   90.00
_cell.angle_gamma   90.00
#
_symmetry.space_group_name_H-M   'P 1'
#
loop_
_entity.id
_entity.type
_entity.pdbx_description
1 polymer ?
#
loop_
_entity_poly.entity_id
_entity_poly.type
_entity_poly.pdbx_seq_one_letter_code
_entity_poly.pdbx_strand_id
1 'polypeptide(L)'
;MAKRIQAGPIEKYDGQTNPREWLQLYSTTIRSAGGDSYVMANYLPVCLDPVVRIWLTSLPEESVTSWGDLHKKLIESFQATCNRPGNHFNLTRIKQKADEPLHDYIKQFWAKKNEIPNILDQQIIAAFQGGIRSDDLVWKIGRMNHDLKLTA
;
A
#
# COMPACT_ATOMS: atom_id res chain seq x y z
N MET A 1 10.30 24.67 23.79
CA MET A 1 10.70 24.67 22.36
C MET A 1 10.25 23.36 21.74
N ALA A 2 9.33 23.39 20.76
CA ALA A 2 8.86 22.18 20.10
C ALA A 2 9.92 21.67 19.11
N LYS A 3 10.34 20.40 19.24
CA LYS A 3 11.19 19.73 18.25
C LYS A 3 10.43 19.67 16.92
N ARG A 4 10.96 20.32 15.88
CA ARG A 4 10.54 20.10 14.50
C ARG A 4 10.84 18.65 14.15
N ILE A 5 9.80 17.84 13.94
CA ILE A 5 9.94 16.53 13.32
C ILE A 5 10.27 16.80 11.85
N GLN A 6 11.51 16.53 11.45
CA GLN A 6 11.95 16.69 10.08
C GLN A 6 11.51 15.44 9.32
N ALA A 7 10.48 15.57 8.47
CA ALA A 7 10.13 14.53 7.52
C ALA A 7 11.32 14.32 6.56
N GLY A 8 11.70 13.06 6.32
CA GLY A 8 12.74 12.74 5.34
C GLY A 8 12.39 13.23 3.93
N PRO A 9 13.36 13.28 3.01
CA PRO A 9 13.11 13.73 1.63
C PRO A 9 12.06 12.84 0.96
N ILE A 10 11.09 13.46 0.28
CA ILE A 10 10.10 12.75 -0.52
C ILE A 10 10.82 12.06 -1.68
N GLU A 11 10.76 10.74 -1.74
CA GLU A 11 11.27 9.97 -2.88
C GLU A 11 10.47 10.29 -4.14
N LYS A 12 11.16 10.31 -5.28
CA LYS A 12 10.50 10.56 -6.57
C LYS A 12 9.50 9.45 -6.89
N TYR A 13 8.34 9.84 -7.40
CA TYR A 13 7.35 8.90 -7.88
C TYR A 13 7.77 8.30 -9.23
N ASP A 14 7.98 7.00 -9.24
CA ASP A 14 8.47 6.21 -10.37
C ASP A 14 7.34 5.69 -11.28
N GLY A 15 6.07 5.88 -10.89
CA GLY A 15 4.91 5.35 -11.62
C GLY A 15 4.60 3.87 -11.32
N GLN A 16 5.40 3.21 -10.47
CA GLN A 16 5.22 1.83 -10.06
C GLN A 16 4.78 1.70 -8.60
N THR A 17 5.15 2.65 -7.74
CA THR A 17 4.71 2.72 -6.34
C THR A 17 3.19 2.93 -6.26
N ASN A 18 2.54 2.54 -5.14
CA ASN A 18 1.11 2.79 -4.96
C ASN A 18 0.82 4.31 -5.01
N PRO A 19 0.06 4.81 -6.01
CA PRO A 19 -0.15 6.25 -6.17
C PRO A 19 -0.88 6.86 -4.98
N ARG A 20 -1.79 6.13 -4.32
CA ARG A 20 -2.56 6.66 -3.18
C ARG A 20 -1.67 6.92 -1.96
N GLU A 21 -0.82 5.96 -1.64
CA GLU A 21 0.09 6.06 -0.49
C GLU A 21 1.16 7.13 -0.72
N TRP A 22 1.75 7.13 -1.92
CA TRP A 22 2.75 8.12 -2.27
C TRP A 22 2.15 9.54 -2.23
N LEU A 23 0.95 9.74 -2.79
CA LEU A 23 0.27 11.03 -2.74
C LEU A 23 -0.12 11.44 -1.31
N GLN A 24 -0.51 10.50 -0.46
CA GLN A 24 -0.79 10.79 0.95
C GLN A 24 0.47 11.27 1.69
N LEU A 25 1.60 10.59 1.50
CA LEU A 25 2.88 11.00 2.08
C LEU A 25 3.33 12.36 1.55
N TYR A 26 3.22 12.56 0.23
CA TYR A 26 3.53 13.82 -0.45
C TYR A 26 2.70 14.99 0.11
N SER A 27 1.38 14.86 0.13
CA SER A 27 0.48 15.91 0.64
C SER A 27 0.68 16.19 2.12
N THR A 28 0.97 15.16 2.93
CA THR A 28 1.23 15.33 4.37
C THR A 28 2.54 16.07 4.60
N THR A 29 3.58 15.76 3.82
CA THR A 29 4.89 16.40 3.92
C THR A 29 4.85 17.86 3.49
N ILE A 30 4.11 18.19 2.44
CA ILE A 30 3.95 19.59 2.03
C ILE A 30 3.12 20.38 3.06
N ARG A 31 2.03 19.79 3.59
CA ARG A 31 1.24 20.44 4.64
C ARG A 31 2.04 20.69 5.91
N SER A 32 2.87 19.74 6.33
CA SER A 32 3.71 19.93 7.53
C SER A 32 4.78 21.01 7.34
N ALA A 33 5.19 21.27 6.10
CA ALA A 33 6.03 22.40 5.72
C ALA A 33 5.26 23.73 5.57
N GLY A 34 3.93 23.74 5.77
CA GLY A 34 3.07 24.93 5.64
C GLY A 34 2.57 25.18 4.21
N GLY A 35 2.75 24.25 3.28
CA GLY A 35 2.25 24.37 1.92
C GLY A 35 0.77 24.01 1.79
N ASP A 36 0.11 24.69 0.85
CA ASP A 36 -1.29 24.49 0.50
C ASP A 36 -1.46 23.68 -0.80
N SER A 37 -2.68 23.58 -1.31
CA SER A 37 -2.99 22.88 -2.56
C SER A 37 -2.28 23.48 -3.79
N TYR A 38 -1.99 24.79 -3.78
CA TYR A 38 -1.26 25.44 -4.86
C TYR A 38 0.21 25.04 -4.84
N VAL A 39 0.82 25.04 -3.65
CA VAL A 39 2.20 24.53 -3.47
C VAL A 39 2.28 23.06 -3.89
N MET A 40 1.30 22.24 -3.51
CA MET A 40 1.26 20.83 -3.94
C MET A 40 1.22 20.66 -5.44
N ALA A 41 0.38 21.42 -6.16
CA ALA A 41 0.28 21.31 -7.62
C ALA A 41 1.59 21.74 -8.31
N ASN A 42 2.20 22.85 -7.86
CA ASN A 42 3.40 23.40 -8.48
C ASN A 42 4.67 22.61 -8.16
N TYR A 43 4.75 22.00 -6.97
CA TYR A 43 5.93 21.24 -6.58
C TYR A 43 5.93 19.80 -7.12
N LEU A 44 4.76 19.28 -7.52
CA LEU A 44 4.61 17.88 -7.96
C LEU A 44 5.60 17.49 -9.07
N PRO A 45 5.80 18.27 -10.16
CA PRO A 45 6.72 17.90 -11.24
C PRO A 45 8.16 17.61 -10.79
N VAL A 46 8.62 18.25 -9.71
CA VAL A 46 9.97 18.05 -9.14
C VAL A 46 10.10 16.67 -8.49
N CYS A 47 9.01 16.20 -7.90
CA CYS A 47 8.89 14.91 -7.22
C CYS A 47 8.48 13.75 -8.15
N LEU A 48 8.40 13.96 -9.47
CA LEU A 48 8.10 12.91 -10.44
C LEU A 48 9.37 12.42 -11.14
N ASP A 49 9.42 11.14 -11.49
CA ASP A 49 10.43 10.63 -12.41
C ASP A 49 10.17 11.04 -13.87
N PRO A 50 11.18 10.97 -14.75
CA PRO A 50 11.08 11.43 -16.13
C PRO A 50 9.86 10.88 -16.88
N VAL A 51 9.56 9.59 -16.73
CA VAL A 51 8.44 8.92 -17.41
C VAL A 51 7.09 9.48 -16.94
N VAL A 52 6.92 9.68 -15.63
CA VAL A 52 5.68 10.22 -15.07
C VAL A 52 5.53 11.71 -15.41
N ARG A 53 6.64 12.46 -15.50
CA ARG A 53 6.60 13.86 -15.99
C ARG A 53 6.06 13.96 -17.42
N ILE A 54 6.41 13.03 -18.30
CA ILE A 54 5.88 13.00 -19.67
C ILE A 54 4.36 12.85 -19.65
N TRP A 55 3.83 11.95 -18.82
CA TRP A 55 2.39 11.80 -18.63
C TRP A 55 1.75 13.12 -18.17
N LEU A 56 2.34 13.79 -17.18
CA LEU A 56 1.81 15.05 -16.67
C LEU A 56 1.71 16.11 -17.78
N THR A 57 2.72 16.20 -18.65
CA THR A 57 2.73 17.12 -19.79
C THR A 57 1.81 16.69 -20.94
N SER A 58 1.37 15.43 -20.98
CA SER A 58 0.45 14.91 -22.01
C SER A 58 -1.03 15.04 -21.65
N LEU A 59 -1.35 15.56 -20.46
CA LEU A 59 -2.73 15.79 -20.06
C LEU A 59 -3.37 16.86 -20.97
N PRO A 60 -4.66 16.69 -21.36
CA PRO A 60 -5.35 17.69 -22.14
C PRO A 60 -5.38 19.04 -21.42
N GLU A 61 -5.29 20.13 -22.19
CA GLU A 61 -5.46 21.48 -21.66
C GLU A 61 -6.78 21.61 -20.90
N GLU A 62 -6.78 22.40 -19.84
CA GLU A 62 -7.93 22.65 -18.95
C GLU A 62 -8.50 21.41 -18.24
N SER A 63 -7.93 20.22 -18.42
CA SER A 63 -8.41 19.00 -17.78
C SER A 63 -8.10 18.93 -16.27
N VAL A 64 -7.21 19.79 -15.78
CA VAL A 64 -6.81 19.90 -14.38
C VAL A 64 -7.09 21.32 -13.90
N THR A 65 -8.13 21.49 -13.10
CA THR A 65 -8.51 22.81 -12.55
C THR A 65 -8.15 22.96 -11.08
N SER A 66 -7.85 21.84 -10.41
CA SER A 66 -7.55 21.80 -8.99
C SER A 66 -6.53 20.71 -8.64
N TRP A 67 -5.93 20.82 -7.46
CA TRP A 67 -5.14 19.73 -6.87
C TRP A 67 -5.94 18.42 -6.80
N GLY A 68 -7.25 18.50 -6.52
CA GLY A 68 -8.14 17.33 -6.46
C GLY A 68 -8.23 16.61 -7.81
N ASP A 69 -8.34 17.35 -8.92
CA ASP A 69 -8.39 16.77 -10.26
C ASP A 69 -7.06 16.11 -10.62
N LEU A 70 -5.95 16.77 -10.32
CA LEU A 70 -4.60 16.25 -10.57
C LEU A 70 -4.35 14.97 -9.77
N HIS A 71 -4.70 14.99 -8.49
CA HIS A 71 -4.61 13.84 -7.59
C HIS A 71 -5.43 12.65 -8.10
N LYS A 72 -6.68 12.91 -8.52
CA LYS A 72 -7.56 11.88 -9.08
C LYS A 72 -6.99 11.29 -10.37
N LYS A 73 -6.56 12.12 -11.32
CA LYS A 73 -5.99 11.66 -12.60
C LYS A 73 -4.71 10.86 -12.42
N LEU A 74 -3.86 11.23 -11.47
CA LEU A 74 -2.63 10.50 -11.17
C LEU A 74 -2.96 9.09 -10.65
N ILE A 75 -3.93 8.98 -9.73
CA ILE A 75 -4.41 7.67 -9.26
C ILE A 75 -4.98 6.87 -10.43
N GLU A 76 -5.89 7.44 -11.22
CA GLU A 76 -6.53 6.73 -12.34
C GLU A 76 -5.52 6.24 -13.39
N SER A 77 -4.47 7.03 -13.65
CA SER A 77 -3.47 6.70 -14.67
C SER A 77 -2.49 5.63 -14.21
N PHE A 78 -2.08 5.65 -12.94
CA PHE A 78 -1.02 4.77 -12.45
C PHE A 78 -1.47 3.67 -11.49
N GLN A 79 -2.73 3.68 -11.04
CA GLN A 79 -3.22 2.62 -10.14
C GLN A 79 -3.26 1.25 -10.83
N ALA A 80 -3.48 1.23 -12.15
CA ALA A 80 -3.45 -0.01 -12.95
C ALA A 80 -2.02 -0.48 -13.27
N THR A 81 -1.07 0.44 -13.41
CA THR A 81 0.34 0.14 -13.72
C THR A 81 1.22 -0.02 -12.49
N CYS A 82 0.68 0.28 -11.30
CA CYS A 82 1.35 0.09 -10.03
C CYS A 82 1.82 -1.36 -9.92
N ASN A 83 3.13 -1.52 -9.74
CA ASN A 83 3.75 -2.80 -9.51
C ASN A 83 3.30 -3.23 -8.11
N ARG A 84 2.21 -3.99 -8.05
CA ARG A 84 1.64 -4.43 -6.77
C ARG A 84 2.77 -5.11 -6.00
N PRO A 85 3.24 -4.56 -4.86
CA PRO A 85 4.21 -5.24 -4.03
C PRO A 85 3.63 -6.64 -3.79
N GLY A 86 4.39 -7.68 -4.16
CA GLY A 86 3.96 -9.06 -4.30
C GLY A 86 2.47 -9.32 -4.06
N ASN A 87 1.66 -9.38 -5.13
CA ASN A 87 0.21 -9.59 -5.06
C ASN A 87 -0.17 -10.63 -3.99
N HIS A 88 -1.25 -10.46 -3.23
CA HIS A 88 -1.74 -11.40 -2.19
C HIS A 88 -1.68 -12.89 -2.61
N PHE A 89 -1.78 -13.19 -3.90
CA PHE A 89 -1.51 -14.52 -4.45
C PHE A 89 -0.16 -15.11 -4.03
N ASN A 90 0.88 -14.31 -3.81
CA ASN A 90 2.16 -14.74 -3.27
C ASN A 90 2.03 -15.32 -1.86
N LEU A 91 1.16 -14.76 -1.00
CA LEU A 91 0.82 -15.36 0.29
C LEU A 91 0.02 -16.64 0.12
N THR A 92 -0.90 -16.71 -0.86
CA THR A 92 -1.70 -17.92 -1.11
C THR A 92 -0.87 -19.12 -1.57
N ARG A 93 0.34 -18.88 -2.08
CA ARG A 93 1.31 -19.91 -2.48
C ARG A 93 2.10 -20.48 -1.31
N ILE A 94 2.07 -19.83 -0.15
CA ILE A 94 2.68 -20.34 1.07
C ILE A 94 1.71 -21.36 1.67
N LYS A 95 2.03 -22.64 1.45
CA LYS A 95 1.30 -23.78 2.02
C LYS A 95 2.18 -24.46 3.05
N GLN A 96 1.57 -24.89 4.16
CA GLN A 96 2.24 -25.76 5.11
C GLN A 96 2.62 -27.08 4.42
N LYS A 97 3.91 -27.44 4.47
CA LYS A 97 4.39 -28.72 3.91
C LYS A 97 3.98 -29.90 4.80
N ALA A 98 4.06 -31.12 4.25
CA ALA A 98 3.59 -32.33 4.93
C ALA A 98 4.34 -32.67 6.21
N ASP A 99 5.60 -32.30 6.27
CA ASP A 99 6.59 -32.54 7.31
C ASP A 99 6.91 -31.28 8.13
N GLU A 100 6.24 -30.17 7.85
CA GLU A 100 6.51 -28.87 8.47
C GLU A 100 5.61 -28.64 9.70
N PRO A 101 6.18 -28.39 10.89
CA PRO A 101 5.41 -28.03 12.06
C PRO A 101 4.75 -26.66 11.85
N LEU A 102 3.54 -26.49 12.39
CA LEU A 102 2.73 -25.28 12.22
C LEU A 102 3.49 -23.98 12.57
N HIS A 103 4.32 -24.04 13.60
CA HIS A 103 5.15 -22.92 14.03
C HIS A 103 6.13 -22.43 12.94
N ASP A 104 6.73 -23.35 12.18
CA ASP A 104 7.70 -23.00 11.14
C ASP A 104 6.99 -22.45 9.90
N TYR A 105 5.78 -22.96 9.60
CA TYR A 105 4.88 -22.37 8.61
C TYR A 105 4.50 -20.93 8.99
N ILE A 106 4.08 -20.70 10.25
CA ILE A 106 3.71 -19.36 10.74
C ILE A 106 4.89 -18.40 10.58
N LYS A 107 6.11 -18.82 10.96
CA LYS A 107 7.33 -18.01 10.79
C LYS A 107 7.57 -17.64 9.32
N GLN A 108 7.50 -18.61 8.41
CA GLN A 108 7.70 -18.37 6.97
C GLN A 108 6.62 -17.46 6.39
N PHE A 109 5.36 -17.66 6.80
CA PHE A 109 4.23 -16.85 6.35
C PHE A 109 4.40 -15.38 6.76
N TRP A 110 4.73 -15.12 8.03
CA TRP A 110 4.96 -13.75 8.51
C TRP A 110 6.21 -13.11 7.92
N ALA A 111 7.29 -13.88 7.73
CA ALA A 111 8.49 -13.39 7.04
C ALA A 111 8.14 -12.90 5.62
N LYS A 112 7.38 -13.70 4.86
CA LYS A 112 6.96 -13.33 3.50
C LYS A 112 5.92 -12.21 3.46
N LYS A 113 5.00 -12.17 4.43
CA LYS A 113 4.06 -11.05 4.59
C LYS A 113 4.79 -9.75 4.85
N ASN A 114 5.86 -9.76 5.65
CA ASN A 114 6.61 -8.54 5.97
C ASN A 114 7.39 -7.98 4.78
N GLU A 115 7.66 -8.79 3.75
CA GLU A 115 8.22 -8.33 2.47
C GLU A 115 7.17 -7.64 1.57
N ILE A 116 5.88 -7.76 1.91
CA ILE A 116 4.77 -7.25 1.10
C ILE A 116 4.01 -6.19 1.90
N PRO A 117 4.35 -4.90 1.74
CA PRO A 117 3.59 -3.82 2.35
C PRO A 117 2.17 -3.72 1.74
N ASN A 118 1.22 -3.21 2.53
CA ASN A 118 -0.12 -2.79 2.08
C ASN A 118 -1.07 -3.88 1.55
N ILE A 119 -1.08 -5.06 2.20
CA ILE A 119 -2.12 -6.09 1.98
C ILE A 119 -3.29 -5.84 2.94
N LEU A 120 -4.53 -5.96 2.45
CA LEU A 120 -5.73 -5.91 3.29
C LEU A 120 -5.76 -7.08 4.28
N ASP A 121 -6.14 -6.82 5.54
CA ASP A 121 -6.23 -7.86 6.58
C ASP A 121 -7.08 -9.07 6.15
N GLN A 122 -8.19 -8.83 5.44
CA GLN A 122 -9.04 -9.90 4.91
C GLN A 122 -8.29 -10.82 3.93
N GLN A 123 -7.37 -10.28 3.14
CA GLN A 123 -6.55 -11.07 2.21
C GLN A 123 -5.44 -11.83 2.94
N ILE A 124 -4.89 -11.27 4.01
CA ILE A 124 -3.91 -11.95 4.88
C ILE A 124 -4.59 -13.15 5.56
N ILE A 125 -5.77 -12.92 6.15
CA ILE A 125 -6.57 -13.95 6.84
C ILE A 125 -6.93 -15.08 5.87
N ALA A 126 -7.44 -14.74 4.68
CA ALA A 126 -7.81 -15.73 3.67
C ALA A 126 -6.60 -16.54 3.18
N ALA A 127 -5.46 -15.89 2.94
CA ALA A 127 -4.24 -16.57 2.51
C ALA A 127 -3.67 -17.49 3.60
N PHE A 128 -3.71 -17.07 4.86
CA PHE A 128 -3.27 -17.84 6.01
C PHE A 128 -4.16 -19.08 6.23
N GLN A 129 -5.49 -18.89 6.23
CA GLN A 129 -6.46 -19.98 6.37
C GLN A 129 -6.32 -21.01 5.25
N GLY A 130 -6.19 -20.55 3.99
CA GLY A 130 -6.01 -21.44 2.86
C GLY A 130 -4.64 -22.13 2.81
N GLY A 131 -3.67 -21.71 3.63
CA GLY A 131 -2.32 -22.28 3.70
C GLY A 131 -2.12 -23.36 4.76
N ILE A 132 -3.05 -23.47 5.72
CA ILE A 132 -3.01 -24.45 6.81
C ILE A 132 -3.53 -25.81 6.31
N ARG A 133 -2.87 -26.90 6.70
CA ARG A 133 -3.22 -28.26 6.28
C ARG A 133 -4.38 -28.90 7.06
N SER A 134 -4.65 -28.42 8.28
CA SER A 134 -5.64 -29.01 9.19
C SER A 134 -6.94 -28.20 9.20
N ASP A 135 -8.01 -28.78 8.68
CA ASP A 135 -9.35 -28.19 8.73
C ASP A 135 -9.80 -27.93 10.18
N ASP A 136 -9.44 -28.80 11.15
CA ASP A 136 -9.77 -28.59 12.58
C ASP A 136 -9.13 -27.31 13.15
N LEU A 137 -7.91 -26.97 12.73
CA LEU A 137 -7.24 -25.73 13.12
C LEU A 137 -7.86 -24.52 12.42
N VAL A 138 -8.24 -24.64 11.14
CA VAL A 138 -8.95 -23.59 10.40
C VAL A 138 -10.29 -23.27 11.06
N TRP A 139 -11.05 -24.30 11.48
CA TRP A 139 -12.30 -24.17 12.21
C TRP A 139 -12.14 -23.58 13.63
N LYS A 140 -11.05 -23.91 14.34
CA LYS A 140 -10.75 -23.32 15.67
C LYS A 140 -10.37 -21.83 15.56
N ILE A 141 -9.57 -21.46 14.57
CA ILE A 141 -9.16 -20.07 14.33
C ILE A 141 -10.35 -19.22 13.87
N GLY A 142 -11.24 -19.76 13.04
CA GLY A 142 -12.48 -19.08 12.64
C GLY A 142 -13.39 -18.75 13.83
N ARG A 143 -13.51 -19.67 14.80
CA ARG A 143 -14.31 -19.45 16.03
C ARG A 143 -13.71 -18.37 16.94
N MET A 144 -12.41 -18.39 17.18
CA MET A 144 -11.74 -17.38 18.01
C MET A 144 -11.93 -15.94 17.48
N ASN A 145 -12.02 -15.77 16.16
CA ASN A 145 -12.20 -14.46 15.54
C ASN A 145 -13.67 -13.97 15.60
N HIS A 146 -14.64 -14.87 15.77
CA HIS A 146 -16.05 -14.54 15.99
C HIS A 146 -16.30 -14.15 17.45
N ASP A 147 -15.68 -14.85 18.41
CA ASP A 147 -15.86 -14.58 19.85
C ASP A 147 -15.21 -13.25 20.28
N LEU A 148 -14.11 -12.84 19.63
CA LEU A 148 -13.50 -11.52 19.84
C LEU A 148 -14.36 -10.35 19.34
N LYS A 149 -15.29 -10.58 18.39
CA LYS A 149 -16.24 -9.57 17.90
C LYS A 149 -17.50 -9.45 18.75
N LEU A 150 -17.76 -10.42 19.63
CA LEU A 150 -18.90 -10.42 20.54
C LEU A 150 -18.55 -9.89 21.94
N THR A 151 -17.27 -9.62 22.19
CA THR A 151 -16.74 -9.14 23.48
C THR A 151 -16.14 -7.73 23.43
N ALA A 152 -16.27 -7.03 22.29
CA ALA A 152 -15.88 -5.65 22.08
C ALA A 152 -17.10 -4.78 21.76
#